data_AF-A0A945HIQ7-F1
#
_entry.id   AF-A0A945HIQ7-F1
#
_cell.length_a   1.000
_cell.length_b   1.000
_cell.length_c   1.000
_cell.angle_alpha   90.00
_cell.angle_beta   90.00
_cell.angle_gamma   90.00
#
_symmetry.space_group_name_H-M   'P 1'
#
loop_
_entity.id
_entity.type
_entity.pdbx_description
1 polymer ?
#
loop_
_entity_poly.entity_id
_entity_poly.type
_entity_poly.pdbx_seq_one_letter_code
_entity_poly.pdbx_strand_id
1 'polypeptide(L)'
;MRQRGFSLIEILISMAIFLTVILLVSDIFVSTTTVQKKTIREQKAMNDLSNVIEQIAQYIRVGKVNYNLPYSTPSDRINIELEGGDFISIWQEDSAQTKSIAMNYRLDGGSIKSGYLTPEYTKTPKFDYYLIENLDFYITPIEDPTRLDLNNEYLSNQQPIVTVVIDAIVLTEDNQYLKNVKLQTTVNSRSYDR
;
A
#
# COMPACT_ATOMS: atom_id res chain seq x y z
N MET A 1 22.83 -13.92 -70.71
CA MET A 1 22.31 -12.87 -69.81
C MET A 1 23.43 -12.47 -68.86
N ARG A 2 23.85 -11.20 -68.86
CA ARG A 2 24.99 -10.71 -68.07
C ARG A 2 24.48 -10.31 -66.69
N GLN A 3 24.78 -11.09 -65.65
CA GLN A 3 24.42 -10.72 -64.28
C GLN A 3 25.27 -9.50 -63.87
N ARG A 4 24.61 -8.39 -63.54
CA ARG A 4 25.27 -7.21 -62.98
C ARG A 4 25.50 -7.48 -61.50
N GLY A 5 26.76 -7.66 -61.10
CA GLY A 5 27.14 -7.76 -59.70
C GLY A 5 27.08 -6.40 -59.01
N PHE A 6 26.92 -6.40 -57.69
CA PHE A 6 26.93 -5.19 -56.86
C PHE A 6 28.33 -4.57 -56.79
N SER A 7 28.39 -3.24 -56.78
CA SER A 7 29.62 -2.51 -56.53
C SER A 7 30.03 -2.59 -55.06
N LEU A 8 31.35 -2.58 -54.78
CA LEU A 8 31.89 -2.51 -53.42
C LEU A 8 31.32 -1.33 -52.62
N ILE A 9 31.09 -0.19 -53.28
CA ILE A 9 30.52 0.99 -52.62
C ILE A 9 29.05 0.79 -52.22
N GLU A 10 28.26 0.06 -53.02
CA GLU A 10 26.87 -0.24 -52.71
C GLU A 10 26.76 -1.19 -51.52
N ILE A 11 27.67 -2.16 -51.41
CA ILE A 11 27.77 -3.05 -50.25
C ILE A 11 28.14 -2.25 -48.99
N LEU A 12 29.09 -1.32 -49.09
CA LEU A 12 29.49 -0.46 -47.96
C LEU A 12 28.36 0.44 -47.49
N ILE A 13 27.66 1.12 -48.40
CA ILE A 13 26.54 1.99 -48.06
C ILE A 13 25.40 1.17 -47.44
N SER A 14 25.07 0.02 -48.02
CA SER A 14 24.02 -0.87 -47.50
C SER A 14 24.36 -1.38 -46.11
N MET A 15 25.62 -1.75 -45.87
CA MET A 15 26.09 -2.19 -44.55
C MET A 15 26.04 -1.06 -43.53
N ALA A 16 26.44 0.15 -43.91
CA ALA A 16 26.36 1.31 -43.04
C ALA A 16 24.91 1.60 -42.62
N ILE A 17 23.98 1.65 -43.58
CA ILE A 17 22.55 1.85 -43.31
C ILE A 17 22.00 0.74 -42.41
N PHE A 18 22.33 -0.51 -42.71
CA PHE A 18 21.87 -1.66 -41.94
C PHE A 18 22.35 -1.62 -40.48
N LEU A 19 23.63 -1.30 -40.26
CA LEU A 19 24.19 -1.16 -38.92
C LEU A 19 23.54 -0.01 -38.15
N THR A 20 23.30 1.13 -38.80
CA THR A 20 22.57 2.25 -38.17
C THR A 20 21.17 1.84 -37.74
N VAL A 21 20.44 1.10 -38.59
CA VAL A 21 19.09 0.61 -38.25
C VAL A 21 19.13 -0.36 -37.08
N ILE A 22 20.10 -1.29 -37.04
CA ILE A 22 20.23 -2.24 -35.91
C ILE A 22 20.48 -1.51 -34.59
N LEU A 23 21.35 -0.49 -34.59
CA LEU A 23 21.64 0.30 -33.39
C LEU A 23 20.38 1.01 -32.90
N LEU A 24 19.65 1.68 -33.78
CA LEU A 24 18.39 2.36 -33.45
C LEU A 24 17.35 1.40 -32.86
N VAL A 25 17.18 0.22 -33.46
CA VAL A 25 16.25 -0.80 -32.96
C VAL A 25 16.67 -1.31 -31.58
N SER A 26 17.97 -1.50 -31.37
CA SER A 26 18.51 -1.95 -30.08
C SER A 26 18.28 -0.92 -28.97
N ASP A 27 18.49 0.36 -29.27
CA ASP A 27 18.25 1.45 -28.31
C ASP A 27 16.76 1.55 -27.93
N ILE A 28 15.87 1.46 -28.92
CA ILE A 28 14.42 1.44 -28.70
C ILE A 28 14.03 0.25 -27.82
N PHE A 29 14.60 -0.92 -28.09
CA PHE A 29 14.33 -2.14 -27.33
C PHE A 29 14.75 -2.00 -25.84
N VAL A 30 15.95 -1.51 -25.58
CA VAL A 30 16.47 -1.30 -24.22
C VAL A 30 15.64 -0.25 -23.46
N SER A 31 15.34 0.86 -24.12
CA SER A 31 14.49 1.93 -23.56
C SER A 31 13.10 1.40 -23.19
N THR A 32 12.45 0.70 -24.13
CA THR A 32 11.12 0.10 -23.91
C THR A 32 11.13 -0.90 -22.76
N THR A 33 12.15 -1.75 -22.68
CA THR A 33 12.28 -2.76 -21.61
C THR A 33 12.41 -2.09 -20.23
N THR A 34 13.16 -1.00 -20.15
CA THR A 34 13.34 -0.24 -18.90
C THR A 34 12.03 0.40 -18.43
N VAL A 35 11.28 0.99 -19.37
CA VAL A 35 9.95 1.57 -19.10
C VAL A 35 8.95 0.49 -18.68
N GLN A 36 8.96 -0.68 -19.33
CA GLN A 36 8.10 -1.81 -18.96
C GLN A 36 8.38 -2.29 -17.53
N LYS A 37 9.66 -2.47 -17.16
CA LYS A 37 10.05 -2.85 -15.80
C LYS A 37 9.56 -1.84 -14.74
N LYS A 38 9.75 -0.54 -15.01
CA LYS A 38 9.24 0.55 -14.16
C LYS A 38 7.72 0.45 -13.99
N THR A 39 7.00 0.29 -15.10
CA THR A 39 5.53 0.21 -15.13
C THR A 39 5.03 -1.01 -14.34
N ILE A 40 5.65 -2.17 -14.50
CA ILE A 40 5.27 -3.39 -13.77
C ILE A 40 5.46 -3.21 -12.26
N ARG A 41 6.54 -2.56 -11.83
CA ARG A 41 6.78 -2.28 -10.40
C ARG A 41 5.76 -1.31 -9.82
N GLU A 42 5.43 -0.25 -10.54
CA GLU A 42 4.37 0.69 -10.14
C GLU A 42 3.02 -0.04 -10.01
N GLN A 43 2.65 -0.85 -10.99
CA GLN A 43 1.42 -1.64 -10.95
C GLN A 43 1.40 -2.61 -9.77
N LYS A 44 2.51 -3.30 -9.52
CA LYS A 44 2.64 -4.22 -8.38
C LYS A 44 2.47 -3.48 -7.05
N ALA A 45 3.19 -2.37 -6.85
CA ALA A 45 3.07 -1.53 -5.66
C ALA A 45 1.62 -1.07 -5.45
N MET A 46 0.98 -0.55 -6.50
CA MET A 46 -0.42 -0.08 -6.41
C MET A 46 -1.39 -1.21 -6.07
N ASN A 47 -1.26 -2.37 -6.70
CA ASN A 47 -2.12 -3.53 -6.42
C ASN A 47 -1.95 -4.00 -4.97
N ASP A 48 -0.71 -4.08 -4.49
CA ASP A 48 -0.43 -4.55 -3.14
C ASP A 48 -0.89 -3.57 -2.07
N LEU A 49 -0.62 -2.27 -2.25
CA LEU A 49 -1.11 -1.25 -1.33
C LEU A 49 -2.65 -1.19 -1.35
N SER A 50 -3.29 -1.41 -2.50
CA SER A 50 -4.76 -1.52 -2.59
C SER A 50 -5.30 -2.75 -1.87
N ASN A 51 -4.61 -3.88 -1.94
CA ASN A 51 -4.99 -5.07 -1.17
C ASN A 51 -4.81 -4.85 0.33
N VAL A 52 -3.76 -4.13 0.75
CA VAL A 52 -3.53 -3.79 2.16
C VAL A 52 -4.61 -2.83 2.66
N ILE A 53 -4.96 -1.79 1.90
CA ILE A 53 -5.98 -0.83 2.33
C ILE A 53 -7.38 -1.48 2.40
N GLU A 54 -7.70 -2.43 1.50
CA GLU A 54 -8.97 -3.18 1.58
C GLU A 54 -9.00 -4.12 2.79
N GLN A 55 -7.88 -4.76 3.14
CA GLN A 55 -7.81 -5.57 4.37
C GLN A 55 -8.06 -4.71 5.61
N ILE A 56 -7.40 -3.55 5.72
CA ILE A 56 -7.64 -2.59 6.82
C ILE A 56 -9.10 -2.16 6.84
N ALA A 57 -9.66 -1.81 5.68
CA ALA A 57 -11.05 -1.44 5.52
C ALA A 57 -12.00 -2.55 5.98
N GLN A 58 -11.70 -3.81 5.67
CA GLN A 58 -12.49 -4.96 6.10
C GLN A 58 -12.48 -5.11 7.63
N TYR A 59 -11.31 -4.98 8.28
CA TYR A 59 -11.23 -5.03 9.74
C TYR A 59 -12.05 -3.92 10.39
N ILE A 60 -11.96 -2.69 9.88
CA ILE A 60 -12.76 -1.54 10.37
C ILE A 60 -14.26 -1.81 10.17
N ARG A 61 -14.65 -2.37 9.02
CA ARG A 61 -16.05 -2.63 8.68
C ARG A 61 -16.67 -3.69 9.60
N VAL A 62 -15.90 -4.71 10.00
CA VAL A 62 -16.41 -5.82 10.80
C VAL A 62 -16.38 -5.49 12.31
N GLY A 63 -15.34 -4.81 12.78
CA GLY A 63 -15.20 -4.52 14.20
C GLY A 63 -15.76 -3.16 14.64
N LYS A 64 -15.71 -2.92 15.96
CA LYS A 64 -16.03 -1.65 16.61
C LYS A 64 -14.74 -0.87 16.84
N VAL A 65 -14.74 0.43 16.58
CA VAL A 65 -13.59 1.28 16.96
C VAL A 65 -13.49 1.30 18.48
N ASN A 66 -12.33 0.94 19.01
CA ASN A 66 -12.10 0.94 20.45
C ASN A 66 -11.61 2.32 20.90
N TYR A 67 -12.46 3.07 21.59
CA TYR A 67 -12.20 4.43 22.10
C TYR A 67 -11.61 4.45 23.52
N ASN A 68 -11.19 3.31 24.08
CA ASN A 68 -10.54 3.28 25.40
C ASN A 68 -9.17 3.97 25.40
N LEU A 69 -8.65 4.29 24.21
CA LEU A 69 -7.46 5.11 24.02
C LEU A 69 -7.86 6.47 23.44
N PRO A 70 -7.23 7.57 23.88
CA PRO A 70 -7.48 8.87 23.30
C PRO A 70 -6.98 8.87 21.84
N TYR A 71 -7.89 9.11 20.90
CA TYR A 71 -7.53 9.33 19.50
C TYR A 71 -7.23 10.80 19.23
N SER A 72 -6.22 11.05 18.41
CA SER A 72 -6.01 12.32 17.71
C SER A 72 -6.41 12.18 16.24
N THR A 73 -6.56 13.29 15.54
CA THR A 73 -6.76 13.30 14.08
C THR A 73 -5.65 14.11 13.40
N PRO A 74 -4.79 13.49 12.58
CA PRO A 74 -4.68 12.05 12.33
C PRO A 74 -4.18 11.27 13.56
N SER A 75 -4.50 9.97 13.62
CA SER A 75 -3.96 8.99 14.55
C SER A 75 -2.97 8.08 13.81
N ASP A 76 -1.87 7.73 14.46
CA ASP A 76 -0.83 6.81 13.95
C ASP A 76 -1.20 5.32 14.15
N ARG A 77 -2.22 5.08 14.96
CA ARG A 77 -2.74 3.75 15.30
C ARG A 77 -4.27 3.76 15.33
N ILE A 78 -4.85 2.61 14.99
CA ILE A 78 -6.25 2.31 15.28
C ILE A 78 -6.37 0.99 16.04
N ASN A 79 -7.27 0.96 17.01
CA ASN A 79 -7.67 -0.26 17.70
C ASN A 79 -9.12 -0.59 17.34
N ILE A 80 -9.33 -1.84 16.93
CA ILE A 80 -10.61 -2.36 16.48
C ILE A 80 -10.95 -3.54 17.38
N GLU A 81 -12.07 -3.46 18.08
CA GLU A 81 -12.61 -4.53 18.90
C GLU A 81 -13.50 -5.44 18.04
N LEU A 82 -13.33 -6.75 18.22
CA LEU A 82 -14.09 -7.80 17.56
C LEU A 82 -15.07 -8.44 18.54
N GLU A 83 -16.02 -9.22 18.02
CA GLU A 83 -16.91 -10.03 18.86
C GLU A 83 -16.10 -10.98 19.77
N GLY A 84 -16.54 -11.11 21.02
CA GLY A 84 -15.83 -11.94 22.03
C GLY A 84 -14.74 -11.20 22.80
N GLY A 85 -14.56 -9.89 22.58
CA GLY A 85 -13.60 -9.05 23.28
C GLY A 85 -12.18 -9.15 22.74
N ASP A 86 -11.97 -9.85 21.63
CA ASP A 86 -10.70 -9.80 20.90
C ASP A 86 -10.50 -8.43 20.24
N PHE A 87 -9.25 -8.08 19.94
CA PHE A 87 -8.94 -6.80 19.31
C PHE A 87 -7.84 -6.95 18.27
N ILE A 88 -7.90 -6.04 17.29
CA ILE A 88 -6.90 -5.82 16.26
C ILE A 88 -6.36 -4.41 16.44
N SER A 89 -5.05 -4.28 16.59
CA SER A 89 -4.35 -2.99 16.54
C SER A 89 -3.57 -2.90 15.25
N ILE A 90 -3.67 -1.76 14.55
CA ILE A 90 -2.94 -1.50 13.31
C ILE A 90 -2.20 -0.19 13.47
N TRP A 91 -0.90 -0.18 13.15
CA TRP A 91 -0.04 1.01 13.23
C TRP A 91 1.08 0.93 12.20
N GLN A 92 1.75 2.06 11.97
CA GLN A 92 3.00 2.08 11.21
C GLN A 92 4.16 1.64 12.10
N GLU A 93 4.84 0.57 11.72
CA GLU A 93 6.11 0.19 12.33
C GLU A 93 7.24 0.95 11.63
N ASP A 94 7.94 1.82 12.36
CA ASP A 94 9.15 2.49 11.90
C ASP A 94 10.37 1.91 12.61
N SER A 95 10.97 0.89 12.01
CA SER A 95 12.24 0.30 12.44
C SER A 95 13.36 0.82 11.56
N ALA A 96 14.58 0.89 12.10
CA ALA A 96 15.79 1.28 11.37
C ALA A 96 16.04 0.47 10.08
N GLN A 97 15.38 -0.68 9.92
CA GLN A 97 15.50 -1.57 8.76
C GLN A 97 14.22 -1.65 7.91
N THR A 98 13.06 -1.20 8.40
CA THR A 98 11.78 -1.35 7.70
C THR A 98 10.74 -0.33 8.16
N LYS A 99 10.11 0.36 7.20
CA LYS A 99 8.83 1.05 7.41
C LYS A 99 7.70 0.20 6.84
N SER A 100 6.88 -0.38 7.71
CA SER A 100 5.81 -1.31 7.34
C SER A 100 4.52 -1.02 8.10
N ILE A 101 3.44 -1.70 7.71
CA ILE A 101 2.18 -1.70 8.46
C ILE A 101 2.17 -2.96 9.33
N ALA A 102 2.24 -2.76 10.64
CA ALA A 102 2.19 -3.83 11.62
C ALA A 102 0.77 -4.01 12.16
N MET A 103 0.51 -5.24 12.61
CA MET A 103 -0.77 -5.64 13.17
C MET A 103 -0.55 -6.52 14.40
N ASN A 104 -1.25 -6.22 15.48
CA ASN A 104 -1.45 -7.15 16.57
C ASN A 104 -2.89 -7.65 16.52
N TYR A 105 -3.07 -8.93 16.76
CA TYR A 105 -4.39 -9.51 16.95
C TYR A 105 -4.37 -10.44 18.16
N ARG A 106 -5.39 -10.33 19.02
CA ARG A 106 -5.66 -11.32 20.07
C ARG A 106 -6.59 -12.38 19.50
N LEU A 107 -6.24 -13.66 19.68
CA LEU A 107 -7.16 -14.76 19.43
C LEU A 107 -7.48 -15.42 20.77
N ASP A 108 -8.77 -15.68 21.00
CA ASP A 108 -9.25 -16.67 21.95
C ASP A 108 -8.80 -16.37 23.41
N GLY A 109 -8.89 -15.09 23.80
CA GLY A 109 -8.87 -14.66 25.20
C GLY A 109 -7.53 -14.74 25.96
N GLY A 110 -6.41 -15.10 25.32
CA GLY A 110 -5.16 -15.34 26.08
C GLY A 110 -3.86 -14.76 25.53
N SER A 111 -3.63 -14.78 24.21
CA SER A 111 -2.31 -14.43 23.66
C SER A 111 -2.39 -13.39 22.55
N ILE A 112 -1.61 -12.33 22.68
CA ILE A 112 -1.38 -11.34 21.62
C ILE A 112 -0.41 -11.96 20.61
N LYS A 113 -0.80 -11.96 19.34
CA LYS A 113 0.07 -12.32 18.21
C LYS A 113 0.37 -11.06 17.40
N SER A 114 1.63 -10.93 16.99
CA SER A 114 2.09 -9.85 16.12
C SER A 114 2.32 -10.37 14.70
N GLY A 115 1.98 -9.56 13.71
CA GLY A 115 2.17 -9.84 12.29
C GLY A 115 2.32 -8.54 11.49
N TYR A 116 2.50 -8.69 10.19
CA TYR A 116 2.54 -7.59 9.23
C TYR A 116 1.41 -7.77 8.23
N LEU A 117 0.86 -6.65 7.75
CA LEU A 117 -0.05 -6.68 6.62
C LEU A 117 0.76 -6.73 5.32
N THR A 118 0.92 -7.93 4.80
CA THR A 118 1.65 -8.22 3.55
C THR A 118 0.72 -8.95 2.56
N PRO A 119 0.88 -8.78 1.23
CA PRO A 119 0.08 -9.48 0.22
C PRO A 119 0.19 -11.01 0.28
N GLU A 120 1.31 -11.49 0.82
CA GLU A 120 1.59 -12.87 1.14
C GLU A 120 1.76 -12.91 2.66
N TYR A 121 1.06 -13.76 3.41
CA TYR A 121 1.17 -13.90 4.87
C TYR A 121 2.56 -14.42 5.33
N THR A 122 3.64 -14.00 4.68
CA THR A 122 5.03 -14.29 5.03
C THR A 122 5.46 -13.39 6.17
N LYS A 123 6.16 -13.97 7.15
CA LYS A 123 6.66 -13.31 8.37
C LYS A 123 7.74 -12.23 8.11
N THR A 124 8.03 -11.91 6.85
CA THR A 124 9.14 -11.04 6.48
C THR A 124 8.61 -9.77 5.80
N PRO A 125 8.74 -8.59 6.42
CA PRO A 125 8.19 -7.34 5.90
C PRO A 125 9.06 -6.73 4.78
N LYS A 126 9.60 -7.56 3.87
CA LYS A 126 10.49 -7.06 2.81
C LYS A 126 9.66 -6.62 1.60
N PHE A 127 9.26 -5.36 1.59
CA PHE A 127 8.67 -4.73 0.42
C PHE A 127 9.78 -4.32 -0.55
N ASP A 128 10.10 -5.19 -1.51
CA ASP A 128 11.22 -4.99 -2.45
C ASP A 128 11.01 -3.87 -3.50
N TYR A 129 9.84 -3.21 -3.49
CA TYR A 129 9.46 -2.24 -4.51
C TYR A 129 8.64 -1.06 -3.98
N TYR A 130 8.35 -0.98 -2.67
CA TYR A 130 7.80 0.22 -2.07
C TYR A 130 8.19 0.36 -0.58
N LEU A 131 8.12 1.58 -0.07
CA LEU A 131 8.29 1.93 1.34
C LEU A 131 7.08 2.71 1.82
N ILE A 132 6.55 2.39 2.99
CA ILE A 132 5.47 3.16 3.61
C ILE A 132 6.09 4.40 4.27
N GLU A 133 5.69 5.59 3.84
CA GLU A 133 6.10 6.84 4.46
C GLU A 133 5.21 7.18 5.65
N ASN A 134 3.89 7.12 5.46
CA ASN A 134 2.90 7.42 6.50
C ASN A 134 1.72 6.45 6.41
N LEU A 135 1.15 6.12 7.57
CA LEU A 135 -0.17 5.52 7.72
C LEU A 135 -0.96 6.34 8.73
N ASP A 136 -1.98 7.03 8.25
CA ASP A 136 -2.83 7.89 9.08
C ASP A 136 -4.26 7.37 9.14
N PHE A 137 -4.85 7.46 10.33
CA PHE A 137 -6.26 7.19 10.58
C PHE A 137 -6.99 8.47 11.00
N TYR A 138 -8.01 8.87 10.25
CA TYR A 138 -8.91 9.95 10.61
C TYR A 138 -10.22 9.32 11.09
N ILE A 139 -10.49 9.46 12.38
CA ILE A 139 -11.64 8.83 13.05
C ILE A 139 -12.66 9.91 13.38
N THR A 140 -13.92 9.67 13.05
CA THR A 140 -15.03 10.58 13.37
C THR A 140 -16.25 9.76 13.81
N PRO A 141 -16.87 10.07 14.96
CA PRO A 141 -16.47 11.06 15.96
C PRO A 141 -15.15 10.67 16.67
N ILE A 142 -14.46 11.65 17.28
CA ILE A 142 -13.30 11.38 18.15
C ILE A 142 -13.76 10.84 19.52
N GLU A 143 -14.98 11.19 19.91
CA GLU A 143 -15.62 10.73 21.13
C GLU A 143 -16.37 9.41 20.90
N ASP A 144 -16.33 8.52 21.89
CA ASP A 144 -17.04 7.24 21.86
C ASP A 144 -18.56 7.48 21.75
N PRO A 145 -19.23 7.04 20.67
CA PRO A 145 -20.66 7.22 20.49
C PRO A 145 -21.51 6.33 21.43
N THR A 146 -20.89 5.36 22.10
CA THR A 146 -21.56 4.47 23.06
C THR A 146 -21.42 4.92 24.51
N ARG A 147 -20.64 5.98 24.76
CA ARG A 147 -20.45 6.54 26.10
C ARG A 147 -21.52 7.59 26.41
N LEU A 148 -22.13 7.45 27.59
CA LEU A 148 -23.08 8.42 28.13
C LEU A 148 -22.37 9.50 28.95
N ASP A 149 -22.91 10.70 28.90
CA ASP A 149 -22.55 11.82 29.75
C ASP A 149 -23.22 11.72 31.15
N LEU A 150 -22.99 12.71 32.01
CA LEU A 150 -23.58 12.76 33.37
C LEU A 150 -25.11 12.92 33.37
N ASN A 151 -25.71 13.29 32.23
CA ASN A 151 -27.14 13.50 32.05
C ASN A 151 -27.81 12.29 31.36
N ASN A 152 -27.10 11.17 31.20
CA ASN A 152 -27.52 10.01 30.42
C ASN A 152 -27.78 10.30 28.93
N GLU A 153 -27.12 11.31 28.36
CA GLU A 153 -27.10 11.57 26.92
C GLU A 153 -25.84 11.00 26.28
N TYR A 154 -25.94 10.46 25.06
CA TYR A 154 -24.77 9.96 24.34
C TYR A 154 -23.87 11.13 23.94
N LEU A 155 -22.56 10.98 24.17
CA LEU A 155 -21.56 11.99 23.81
C LEU A 155 -21.48 12.23 22.30
N SER A 156 -21.79 11.22 21.50
CA SER A 156 -21.96 11.38 20.06
C SER A 156 -23.06 10.46 19.54
N ASN A 157 -23.95 11.03 18.73
CA ASN A 157 -25.01 10.29 18.04
C ASN A 157 -24.63 10.00 16.57
N GLN A 158 -23.33 9.84 16.29
CA GLN A 158 -22.80 9.58 14.96
C GLN A 158 -22.11 8.22 14.91
N GLN A 159 -22.41 7.44 13.87
CA GLN A 159 -21.73 6.18 13.61
C GLN A 159 -20.24 6.42 13.31
N PRO A 160 -19.30 5.63 13.88
CA PRO A 160 -17.88 5.78 13.58
C PRO A 160 -17.55 5.58 12.10
N ILE A 161 -16.88 6.57 11.54
CA ILE A 161 -16.29 6.60 10.21
C ILE A 161 -14.78 6.71 10.38
N VAL A 162 -14.05 5.88 9.65
CA VAL A 162 -12.59 5.90 9.63
C VAL A 162 -12.12 6.11 8.20
N THR A 163 -11.34 7.16 7.98
CA THR A 163 -10.58 7.35 6.76
C THR A 163 -9.15 6.88 6.99
N VAL A 164 -8.71 5.91 6.19
CA VAL A 164 -7.35 5.39 6.18
C VAL A 164 -6.60 6.06 5.04
N VAL A 165 -5.42 6.61 5.33
CA VAL A 165 -4.53 7.23 4.33
C VAL A 165 -3.17 6.54 4.40
N ILE A 166 -2.70 6.06 3.25
CA ILE A 166 -1.37 5.47 3.08
C ILE A 166 -0.59 6.35 2.10
N ASP A 167 0.57 6.83 2.54
CA ASP A 167 1.58 7.45 1.68
C ASP A 167 2.74 6.47 1.53
N ALA A 168 3.16 6.20 0.29
CA ALA A 168 4.24 5.27 -0.01
C ALA A 168 5.13 5.77 -1.15
N ILE A 169 6.41 5.42 -1.08
CA ILE A 169 7.38 5.62 -2.18
C ILE A 169 7.54 4.29 -2.91
N VAL A 170 7.37 4.30 -4.24
CA VAL A 170 7.73 3.17 -5.10
C VAL A 170 9.22 3.26 -5.47
N LEU A 171 9.89 2.11 -5.52
CA LEU A 171 11.32 2.00 -5.78
C LEU A 171 11.65 1.25 -7.10
N THR A 172 12.78 1.59 -7.72
CA THR A 172 13.37 0.83 -8.83
C THR A 172 13.98 -0.50 -8.34
N GLU A 173 14.54 -1.31 -9.26
CA GLU A 173 15.28 -2.53 -8.87
C GLU A 173 16.51 -2.21 -8.01
N ASP A 174 17.11 -1.03 -8.22
CA ASP A 174 18.29 -0.55 -7.52
C ASP A 174 17.93 0.30 -6.28
N ASN A 175 16.72 0.15 -5.75
CA ASN A 175 16.18 0.90 -4.62
C ASN A 175 16.21 2.43 -4.79
N GLN A 176 16.17 2.91 -6.03
CA GLN A 176 16.07 4.35 -6.29
C GLN A 176 14.62 4.80 -6.28
N TYR A 177 14.42 6.05 -5.89
CA TYR A 177 13.12 6.71 -5.95
C TYR A 177 12.50 6.60 -7.35
N LEU A 178 11.26 6.10 -7.40
CA LEU A 178 10.49 6.04 -8.64
C LEU A 178 9.39 7.10 -8.69
N LYS A 179 8.52 7.09 -7.68
CA LYS A 179 7.31 7.91 -7.59
C LYS A 179 6.63 7.75 -6.22
N ASN A 180 5.89 8.78 -5.78
CA ASN A 180 4.98 8.70 -4.64
C ASN A 180 3.61 8.17 -5.03
N VAL A 181 3.06 7.30 -4.20
CA VAL A 181 1.71 6.77 -4.29
C VAL A 181 0.98 7.12 -2.99
N LYS A 182 -0.20 7.73 -3.14
CA LYS A 182 -1.12 8.02 -2.04
C LYS A 182 -2.41 7.24 -2.28
N LEU A 183 -2.84 6.46 -1.30
CA LEU A 183 -4.10 5.75 -1.32
C LEU A 183 -4.93 6.15 -0.11
N GLN A 184 -6.23 6.24 -0.33
CA GLN A 184 -7.18 6.61 0.72
C GLN A 184 -8.46 5.83 0.55
N THR A 185 -9.03 5.38 1.67
CA THR A 185 -10.38 4.82 1.71
C THR A 185 -11.09 5.29 2.97
N THR A 186 -12.42 5.38 2.91
CA THR A 186 -13.26 5.77 4.04
C THR A 186 -14.29 4.69 4.28
N VAL A 187 -14.40 4.23 5.53
CA VAL A 187 -15.21 3.07 5.90
C VAL A 187 -15.97 3.35 7.19
N ASN A 188 -17.24 2.94 7.22
CA ASN A 188 -18.05 2.97 8.42
C ASN A 188 -17.88 1.65 9.19
N SER A 189 -17.73 1.74 10.51
CA SER A 189 -17.76 0.58 11.40
C SER A 189 -19.20 0.05 11.54
N ARG A 190 -19.43 -1.26 11.38
CA ARG A 190 -20.79 -1.86 11.45
C ARG A 190 -21.34 -2.07 12.87
N SER A 191 -20.56 -1.78 13.91
CA SER A 191 -21.08 -1.86 15.28
C SER A 191 -22.28 -0.93 15.42
N TYR A 192 -23.45 -1.54 15.61
CA TYR A 192 -24.72 -0.87 15.79
C TYR A 192 -25.16 -1.03 17.24
N ASP A 193 -24.51 -0.30 18.14
CA ASP A 193 -24.97 -0.20 19.51
C ASP A 193 -26.01 0.93 19.54
N ARG A 194 -27.27 0.55 19.80
CA ARG A 194 -28.35 1.47 20.20
C ARG A 194 -28.55 1.31 21.69
#